data_AF-A0A8T5F5S1-F1
#
_entry.id   AF-A0A8T5F5S1-F1
#
_cell.length_a   1.000
_cell.length_b   1.000
_cell.length_c   1.000
_cell.angle_alpha   90.00
_cell.angle_beta   90.00
_cell.angle_gamma   90.00
#
_symmetry.space_group_name_H-M   'P 1'
#
loop_
_entity.id
_entity.type
_entity.pdbx_description
1 polymer ?
#
loop_
_entity_poly.entity_id
_entity_poly.type
_entity_poly.pdbx_seq_one_letter_code
_entity_poly.pdbx_strand_id
1 'polypeptide(L)'
;MQKRGQVTIFIILGIVVLAVLAWLFFIKGDILGTITGDERADVFVASQVEPIKGLVDDCTRKQLVDSIIYVSRSGGYFDPPVGEEYCEGYTEDLECEETFLIAHSYVEGQNRLVMLDKFASELQDYMMEEENLNRLKGCINNGLNDFEDKGLSISNREFILGVPEIGAEEVYQKVSFNPPLEIKKDDYVATVNEVVASANAPLKRVQNVAADITECYMGMSIPDNYNSYCEFEGSMITFNAGWYGVDILKDSDIMIGNMNNCNTECVDCYFIRFDVEEFEAEFNVLLKEC
;
A
#
# COMPACT_ATOMS: atom_id res chain seq x y z
N MET A 1 44.64 73.57 41.55
CA MET A 1 43.27 73.01 41.49
C MET A 1 42.93 72.28 40.18
N GLN A 2 43.89 71.96 39.30
CA GLN A 2 43.65 71.33 37.99
C GLN A 2 43.32 69.82 37.99
N LYS A 3 43.35 69.12 39.14
CA LYS A 3 43.08 67.67 39.20
C LYS A 3 41.60 67.29 39.31
N ARG A 4 40.68 68.25 39.48
CA ARG A 4 39.23 67.96 39.64
C ARG A 4 38.49 67.72 38.31
N GLY A 5 38.98 68.26 37.19
CA GLY A 5 38.35 68.07 35.87
C GLY A 5 38.59 66.69 35.23
N GLN A 6 39.63 65.98 35.67
CA GLN A 6 39.95 64.65 35.14
C GLN A 6 38.95 63.59 35.62
N VAL A 7 38.41 63.75 36.83
CA VAL A 7 37.44 62.80 37.41
C VAL A 7 36.09 62.88 36.69
N THR A 8 35.62 64.09 36.35
CA THR A 8 34.37 64.26 35.59
C THR A 8 34.44 63.69 34.18
N ILE A 9 35.60 63.76 33.52
CA ILE A 9 35.81 63.16 32.20
C ILE A 9 35.65 61.63 32.25
N PHE A 10 36.18 60.96 33.27
CA PHE A 10 36.03 59.51 33.42
C PHE A 10 34.57 59.08 33.66
N ILE A 11 33.81 59.87 34.43
CA ILE A 11 32.38 59.60 34.68
C ILE A 11 31.58 59.73 33.39
N ILE A 12 31.80 60.81 32.62
CA ILE A 12 31.12 61.02 31.33
C ILE A 12 31.48 59.89 30.36
N LEU A 13 32.74 59.49 30.29
CA LEU A 13 33.18 58.39 29.43
C LEU A 13 32.49 57.08 29.81
N GLY A 14 32.36 56.78 31.12
CA GLY A 14 31.67 55.59 31.60
C GLY A 14 30.19 55.55 31.19
N ILE A 15 29.49 56.68 31.28
CA ILE A 15 28.08 56.81 30.86
C ILE A 15 27.96 56.61 29.34
N VAL A 16 28.85 57.20 28.55
CA VAL A 16 28.86 57.04 27.09
C VAL A 16 29.09 55.58 26.70
N VAL A 17 30.03 54.88 27.35
CA VAL A 17 30.29 53.46 27.08
C VAL A 17 29.07 52.60 27.44
N LEU A 18 28.43 52.85 28.59
CA LEU A 18 27.21 52.13 28.99
C LEU A 18 26.05 52.39 28.01
N ALA A 19 25.88 53.63 27.55
CA ALA A 19 24.85 53.99 26.57
C ALA A 19 25.07 53.29 25.23
N VAL A 20 26.33 53.21 24.76
CA VAL A 20 26.68 52.48 23.52
C VAL A 20 26.44 50.98 23.68
N LEU A 21 26.79 50.38 24.82
CA LEU A 21 26.53 48.96 25.08
C LEU A 21 25.03 48.67 25.16
N ALA A 22 24.26 49.49 25.88
CA ALA A 22 22.81 49.35 25.96
C ALA A 22 22.16 49.47 24.57
N TRP A 23 22.63 50.41 23.74
CA TRP A 23 22.15 50.56 22.36
C TRP A 23 22.51 49.34 21.50
N LEU A 24 23.72 48.80 21.60
CA LEU A 24 24.12 47.58 20.90
C LEU A 24 23.26 46.36 21.30
N PHE A 25 22.92 46.23 22.58
CA PHE A 25 22.00 45.18 23.04
C PHE A 25 20.57 45.39 22.53
N PHE A 26 20.09 46.64 22.48
CA PHE A 26 18.76 46.98 21.96
C PHE A 26 18.64 46.64 20.47
N ILE A 27 19.63 47.03 19.65
CA ILE A 27 19.66 46.71 18.22
C ILE A 27 19.79 45.19 17.99
N LYS A 28 20.58 44.49 18.80
CA LYS A 28 20.73 43.03 18.66
C LYS A 28 19.44 42.27 18.97
N GLY A 29 18.60 42.75 19.90
CA GLY A 29 17.32 42.11 20.22
C GLY A 29 16.37 42.06 19.02
N ASP A 30 16.24 43.18 18.30
CA ASP A 30 15.33 43.27 17.15
C ASP A 30 15.89 42.62 15.88
N ILE A 31 17.20 42.63 15.68
CA ILE A 31 17.84 42.06 14.47
C ILE A 31 18.09 40.55 14.60
N LEU A 32 18.44 40.02 15.77
CA LEU A 32 18.61 38.55 15.91
C LEU A 32 17.26 37.81 15.92
N GLY A 33 16.19 38.43 16.43
CA GLY A 33 14.86 37.81 16.48
C GLY A 33 14.27 37.55 15.08
N THR A 34 14.61 38.39 14.10
CA THR A 34 14.14 38.26 12.71
C THR A 34 15.01 37.32 11.88
N ILE A 35 16.34 37.33 12.05
CA ILE A 35 17.23 36.47 11.24
C ILE A 35 17.20 34.99 11.69
N THR A 36 16.95 34.72 12.98
CA THR A 36 16.88 33.33 13.48
C THR A 36 15.50 32.69 13.38
N GLY A 37 14.45 33.45 13.04
CA GLY A 37 13.11 32.92 12.80
C GLY A 37 13.03 32.20 11.46
N ASP A 38 13.46 32.87 10.39
CA ASP A 38 13.31 32.37 9.02
C ASP A 38 14.22 31.18 8.69
N GLU A 39 15.50 31.19 9.13
CA GLU A 39 16.43 30.04 9.00
C GLU A 39 16.06 28.85 9.90
N ARG A 40 15.04 28.98 10.75
CA ARG A 40 14.49 27.85 11.50
C ARG A 40 13.22 27.31 10.86
N ALA A 41 12.47 28.13 10.14
CA ALA A 41 11.25 27.71 9.49
C ALA A 41 11.54 26.78 8.31
N ASP A 42 12.54 27.10 7.48
CA ASP A 42 12.97 26.27 6.35
C ASP A 42 13.49 24.90 6.79
N VAL A 43 14.41 24.86 7.76
CA VAL A 43 14.97 23.62 8.32
C VAL A 43 13.86 22.79 8.97
N PHE A 44 12.95 23.45 9.69
CA PHE A 44 11.81 22.77 10.31
C PHE A 44 10.90 22.15 9.24
N VAL A 45 10.40 22.91 8.27
CA VAL A 45 9.49 22.39 7.24
C VAL A 45 10.17 21.29 6.42
N ALA A 46 11.42 21.50 5.99
CA ALA A 46 12.16 20.47 5.26
C ALA A 46 12.28 19.16 6.06
N SER A 47 12.46 19.24 7.38
CA SER A 47 12.50 18.06 8.25
C SER A 47 11.15 17.35 8.41
N GLN A 48 10.03 18.03 8.13
CA GLN A 48 8.68 17.46 8.24
C GLN A 48 8.15 16.86 6.93
N VAL A 49 8.77 17.15 5.78
CA VAL A 49 8.35 16.59 4.48
C VAL A 49 8.43 15.05 4.48
N GLU A 50 9.55 14.49 4.95
CA GLU A 50 9.74 13.04 4.94
C GLU A 50 8.78 12.30 5.90
N PRO A 51 8.58 12.76 7.15
CA PRO A 51 7.52 12.22 8.01
C PRO A 51 6.11 12.29 7.40
N ILE A 52 5.78 13.37 6.68
CA ILE A 52 4.48 13.51 6.02
C ILE A 52 4.35 12.50 4.86
N LYS A 53 5.41 12.30 4.07
CA LYS A 53 5.44 11.25 3.05
C LYS A 53 5.30 9.87 3.65
N GLY A 54 6.01 9.60 4.75
CA GLY A 54 5.91 8.33 5.49
C GLY A 54 4.50 8.07 6.01
N LEU A 55 3.80 9.11 6.49
CA LEU A 55 2.39 8.98 6.88
C LEU A 55 1.50 8.57 5.70
N VAL A 56 1.64 9.24 4.56
CA VAL A 56 0.84 8.93 3.36
C VAL A 56 1.16 7.52 2.87
N ASP A 57 2.44 7.15 2.83
CA ASP A 57 2.91 5.80 2.51
C ASP A 57 2.29 4.76 3.44
N ASP A 58 2.38 4.93 4.75
CA ASP A 58 1.84 3.98 5.73
C ASP A 58 0.32 3.80 5.59
N CYS A 59 -0.43 4.88 5.38
CA CYS A 59 -1.88 4.83 5.18
C CYS A 59 -2.23 4.10 3.88
N THR A 60 -1.52 4.41 2.79
CA THR A 60 -1.75 3.79 1.48
C THR A 60 -1.31 2.33 1.45
N ARG A 61 -0.16 1.99 2.05
CA ARG A 61 0.34 0.61 2.16
C ARG A 61 -0.65 -0.28 2.91
N LYS A 62 -1.21 0.17 4.03
CA LYS A 62 -2.25 -0.59 4.75
C LYS A 62 -3.47 -0.88 3.88
N GLN A 63 -3.98 0.13 3.17
CA GLN A 63 -5.13 -0.05 2.28
C GLN A 63 -4.80 -0.97 1.09
N LEU A 64 -3.56 -0.93 0.59
CA LEU A 64 -3.07 -1.80 -0.47
C LEU A 64 -2.95 -3.26 0.01
N VAL A 65 -2.43 -3.50 1.22
CA VAL A 65 -2.38 -4.85 1.81
C VAL A 65 -3.79 -5.42 1.95
N ASP A 66 -4.73 -4.64 2.49
CA ASP A 66 -6.13 -5.04 2.60
C ASP A 66 -6.75 -5.39 1.24
N SER A 67 -6.47 -4.59 0.19
CA SER A 67 -6.99 -4.84 -1.16
C SER A 67 -6.40 -6.11 -1.76
N ILE A 68 -5.10 -6.35 -1.58
CA ILE A 68 -4.43 -7.56 -2.04
C ILE A 68 -5.07 -8.80 -1.41
N ILE A 69 -5.24 -8.81 -0.08
CA ILE A 69 -5.83 -9.95 0.64
C ILE A 69 -7.27 -10.19 0.17
N TYR A 70 -8.08 -9.13 0.08
CA TYR A 70 -9.48 -9.26 -0.33
C TYR A 70 -9.61 -9.78 -1.77
N VAL A 71 -8.98 -9.11 -2.72
CA VAL A 71 -9.13 -9.42 -4.15
C VAL A 71 -8.52 -10.79 -4.49
N SER A 72 -7.41 -11.18 -3.85
CA SER A 72 -6.81 -12.50 -4.05
C SER A 72 -7.75 -13.63 -3.62
N ARG A 73 -8.43 -13.49 -2.46
CA ARG A 73 -9.39 -14.49 -1.97
C ARG A 73 -10.57 -14.68 -2.93
N SER A 74 -10.90 -13.66 -3.71
CA SER A 74 -11.96 -13.72 -4.71
C SER A 74 -11.48 -14.25 -6.08
N GLY A 75 -10.28 -14.83 -6.15
CA GLY A 75 -9.67 -15.33 -7.40
C GLY A 75 -9.13 -14.19 -8.29
N GLY A 76 -8.83 -13.04 -7.67
CA GLY A 76 -8.28 -11.88 -8.35
C GLY A 76 -9.32 -10.85 -8.83
N TYR A 77 -10.57 -10.96 -8.37
CA TYR A 77 -11.66 -10.04 -8.68
C TYR A 77 -12.14 -9.28 -7.44
N PHE A 78 -12.38 -7.98 -7.55
CA PHE A 78 -13.05 -7.23 -6.49
C PHE A 78 -14.55 -7.48 -6.52
N ASP A 79 -15.16 -7.39 -7.70
CA ASP A 79 -16.56 -7.74 -7.95
C ASP A 79 -16.62 -8.84 -9.02
N PRO A 80 -16.69 -10.12 -8.61
CA PRO A 80 -16.74 -11.23 -9.54
C PRO A 80 -17.95 -11.14 -10.47
N PRO A 81 -17.81 -11.48 -11.77
CA PRO A 81 -18.90 -11.41 -12.72
C PRO A 81 -20.08 -12.29 -12.27
N VAL A 82 -21.18 -11.64 -11.93
CA VAL A 82 -22.44 -12.29 -11.55
C VAL A 82 -23.05 -13.00 -12.77
N GLY A 83 -23.42 -14.27 -12.60
CA GLY A 83 -24.21 -15.01 -13.59
C GLY A 83 -23.70 -16.40 -13.96
N GLU A 84 -22.53 -16.81 -13.47
CA GLU A 84 -21.99 -18.15 -13.67
C GLU A 84 -21.48 -18.74 -12.35
N GLU A 85 -22.46 -19.33 -11.66
CA GLU A 85 -22.40 -20.10 -10.43
C GLU A 85 -21.81 -19.45 -9.17
N TYR A 86 -22.77 -19.02 -8.36
CA TYR A 86 -22.68 -18.66 -6.97
C TYR A 86 -22.30 -19.84 -6.08
N CYS A 87 -21.94 -19.53 -4.83
CA CYS A 87 -22.21 -20.39 -3.67
C CYS A 87 -23.72 -20.63 -3.46
N GLU A 88 -24.47 -21.08 -4.46
CA GLU A 88 -25.75 -21.77 -4.24
C GLU A 88 -25.48 -23.28 -4.36
N GLY A 89 -24.80 -23.84 -3.35
CA GLY A 89 -24.59 -25.29 -3.30
C GLY A 89 -23.31 -25.80 -2.63
N TYR A 90 -22.52 -24.97 -1.94
CA TYR A 90 -21.43 -25.49 -1.10
C TYR A 90 -22.03 -26.08 0.19
N THR A 91 -22.57 -27.29 0.06
CA THR A 91 -23.12 -28.17 1.11
C THR A 91 -24.42 -27.70 1.78
N GLU A 92 -25.31 -28.64 2.11
CA GLU A 92 -26.49 -28.37 2.96
C GLU A 92 -26.10 -27.99 4.40
N ASP A 93 -24.81 -28.07 4.77
CA ASP A 93 -24.30 -27.94 6.14
C ASP A 93 -23.28 -26.79 6.35
N LEU A 94 -22.75 -26.18 5.28
CA LEU A 94 -22.04 -24.89 5.34
C LEU A 94 -23.06 -23.83 4.96
N GLU A 95 -23.75 -23.32 5.98
CA GLU A 95 -24.25 -21.95 5.88
C GLU A 95 -23.08 -21.11 5.33
N CYS A 96 -23.28 -20.47 4.17
CA CYS A 96 -22.33 -19.49 3.64
C CYS A 96 -22.35 -18.28 4.58
N GLU A 97 -21.85 -18.45 5.80
CA GLU A 97 -21.85 -17.45 6.85
C GLU A 97 -20.84 -16.34 6.53
N GLU A 98 -19.95 -16.52 5.54
CA GLU A 98 -18.94 -15.54 5.17
C GLU A 98 -18.91 -15.25 3.66
N THR A 99 -19.86 -14.43 3.20
CA THR A 99 -19.73 -13.18 2.39
C THR A 99 -18.67 -12.99 1.28
N PHE A 100 -17.91 -14.00 0.83
CA PHE A 100 -16.95 -13.83 -0.25
C PHE A 100 -17.41 -14.51 -1.54
N LEU A 101 -17.57 -13.70 -2.60
CA LEU A 101 -17.78 -14.19 -3.95
C LEU A 101 -16.42 -14.58 -4.53
N ILE A 102 -16.28 -15.81 -5.02
CA ILE A 102 -15.05 -16.32 -5.63
C ILE A 102 -15.33 -16.58 -7.10
N ALA A 103 -14.50 -16.05 -7.99
CA ALA A 103 -14.64 -16.28 -9.42
C ALA A 103 -14.13 -17.68 -9.84
N HIS A 104 -14.82 -18.31 -10.78
CA HIS A 104 -14.32 -19.49 -11.47
C HIS A 104 -13.12 -19.11 -12.35
N SER A 105 -11.97 -19.74 -12.11
CA SER A 105 -10.77 -19.61 -12.95
C SER A 105 -10.91 -20.39 -14.26
N TYR A 106 -11.76 -21.42 -14.28
CA TYR A 106 -12.12 -22.17 -15.47
C TYR A 106 -13.58 -22.61 -15.44
N VAL A 107 -14.29 -22.42 -16.56
CA VAL A 107 -15.69 -22.85 -16.74
C VAL A 107 -15.98 -23.09 -18.22
N GLU A 108 -16.69 -24.17 -18.54
CA GLU A 108 -17.15 -24.52 -19.90
C GLU A 108 -16.05 -24.48 -20.99
N GLY A 109 -14.82 -24.94 -20.68
CA GLY A 109 -13.72 -24.92 -21.66
C GLY A 109 -12.99 -23.59 -21.79
N GLN A 110 -13.33 -22.59 -20.96
CA GLN A 110 -12.75 -21.24 -21.04
C GLN A 110 -11.89 -20.94 -19.82
N ASN A 111 -10.65 -20.49 -20.06
CA ASN A 111 -9.82 -19.87 -19.03
C ASN A 111 -10.39 -18.49 -18.69
N ARG A 112 -10.72 -18.30 -17.42
CA ARG A 112 -11.25 -17.06 -16.85
C ARG A 112 -10.39 -16.50 -15.73
N LEU A 113 -9.17 -17.01 -15.58
CA LEU A 113 -8.21 -16.45 -14.66
C LEU A 113 -7.97 -14.98 -14.98
N VAL A 114 -7.95 -14.14 -13.94
CA VAL A 114 -7.70 -12.72 -14.11
C VAL A 114 -6.29 -12.49 -14.68
N MET A 115 -6.18 -11.61 -15.68
CA MET A 115 -4.88 -11.14 -16.19
C MET A 115 -4.30 -10.11 -15.23
N LEU A 116 -2.96 -9.97 -15.18
CA LEU A 116 -2.28 -9.07 -14.23
C LEU A 116 -2.72 -7.59 -14.34
N ASP A 117 -2.98 -7.10 -15.56
CA ASP A 117 -3.45 -5.73 -15.79
C ASP A 117 -4.87 -5.51 -15.26
N LYS A 118 -5.74 -6.51 -15.44
CA LYS A 118 -7.09 -6.51 -14.86
C LYS A 118 -7.01 -6.65 -13.34
N PHE A 119 -6.19 -7.54 -12.81
CA PHE A 119 -5.98 -7.70 -11.36
C PHE A 119 -5.54 -6.39 -10.72
N ALA A 120 -4.59 -5.67 -11.31
CA ALA A 120 -4.19 -4.35 -10.84
C ALA A 120 -5.37 -3.34 -10.81
N SER A 121 -6.26 -3.41 -11.79
CA SER A 121 -7.46 -2.59 -11.83
C SER A 121 -8.48 -3.00 -10.75
N GLU A 122 -8.65 -4.30 -10.48
CA GLU A 122 -9.51 -4.82 -9.40
C GLU A 122 -9.00 -4.37 -8.01
N LEU A 123 -7.68 -4.35 -7.80
CA LEU A 123 -7.08 -3.76 -6.60
C LEU A 123 -7.42 -2.28 -6.48
N GLN A 124 -7.35 -1.53 -7.58
CA GLN A 124 -7.74 -0.12 -7.60
C GLN A 124 -9.22 0.07 -7.28
N ASP A 125 -10.10 -0.74 -7.88
CA ASP A 125 -11.54 -0.67 -7.70
C ASP A 125 -11.90 -0.90 -6.22
N TYR A 126 -11.28 -1.88 -5.56
CA TYR A 126 -11.41 -2.07 -4.10
C TYR A 126 -10.98 -0.80 -3.33
N MET A 127 -9.83 -0.22 -3.65
CA MET A 127 -9.32 0.96 -2.94
C MET A 127 -10.14 2.24 -3.20
N MET A 128 -10.83 2.30 -4.34
CA MET A 128 -11.65 3.42 -4.77
C MET A 128 -13.12 3.30 -4.35
N GLU A 129 -13.55 2.12 -3.88
CA GLU A 129 -14.85 1.93 -3.26
C GLU A 129 -15.06 2.92 -2.11
N GLU A 130 -16.29 3.46 -1.98
CA GLU A 130 -16.54 4.68 -1.20
C GLU A 130 -16.11 4.56 0.26
N GLU A 131 -16.38 3.43 0.90
CA GLU A 131 -16.00 3.19 2.30
C GLU A 131 -14.49 3.11 2.44
N ASN A 132 -13.84 2.32 1.59
CA ASN A 132 -12.39 2.14 1.53
C ASN A 132 -11.63 3.45 1.26
N LEU A 133 -12.09 4.23 0.29
CA LEU A 133 -11.51 5.52 -0.05
C LEU A 133 -11.69 6.52 1.10
N ASN A 134 -12.85 6.52 1.77
CA ASN A 134 -13.09 7.37 2.93
C ASN A 134 -12.22 6.98 4.12
N ARG A 135 -11.99 5.68 4.35
CA ARG A 135 -11.06 5.17 5.36
C ARG A 135 -9.62 5.63 5.09
N LEU A 136 -9.15 5.53 3.84
CA LEU A 136 -7.84 6.03 3.43
C LEU A 136 -7.71 7.55 3.60
N LYS A 137 -8.71 8.31 3.12
CA LYS A 137 -8.76 9.78 3.30
C LYS A 137 -8.76 10.16 4.78
N GLY A 138 -9.51 9.43 5.60
CA GLY A 138 -9.53 9.60 7.06
C GLY A 138 -8.16 9.38 7.68
N CYS A 139 -7.47 8.29 7.32
CA CYS A 139 -6.12 7.99 7.79
C CYS A 139 -5.14 9.14 7.48
N ILE A 140 -5.10 9.57 6.21
CA ILE A 140 -4.20 10.65 5.77
C ILE A 140 -4.57 11.97 6.45
N ASN A 141 -5.83 12.38 6.41
CA ASN A 141 -6.26 13.67 6.96
C ASN A 141 -6.06 13.77 8.47
N ASN A 142 -6.36 12.70 9.21
CA ASN A 142 -6.17 12.68 10.66
C ASN A 142 -4.68 12.77 11.01
N GLY A 143 -3.82 12.02 10.32
CA GLY A 143 -2.38 12.12 10.54
C GLY A 143 -1.79 13.47 10.15
N LEU A 144 -2.31 14.12 9.10
CA LEU A 144 -1.88 15.48 8.72
C LEU A 144 -2.26 16.52 9.79
N ASN A 145 -3.39 16.34 10.49
CA ASN A 145 -3.79 17.24 11.58
C ASN A 145 -2.77 17.23 12.73
N ASP A 146 -2.11 16.09 13.02
CA ASP A 146 -1.06 16.01 14.04
C ASP A 146 0.16 16.89 13.72
N PHE A 147 0.39 17.20 12.44
CA PHE A 147 1.43 18.12 11.98
C PHE A 147 0.98 19.57 12.08
N GLU A 148 -0.30 19.85 11.86
CA GLU A 148 -0.87 21.20 12.04
C GLU A 148 -0.86 21.62 13.51
N ASP A 149 -1.14 20.69 14.43
CA ASP A 149 -1.03 20.91 15.88
C ASP A 149 0.40 21.28 16.32
N LYS A 150 1.42 20.95 15.51
CA LYS A 150 2.83 21.34 15.70
C LYS A 150 3.18 22.68 15.05
N GLY A 151 2.19 23.41 14.53
CA GLY A 151 2.34 24.74 13.94
C GLY A 151 2.67 24.74 12.45
N LEU A 152 2.36 23.67 11.71
CA LEU A 152 2.36 23.68 10.25
C LEU A 152 0.99 24.10 9.70
N SER A 153 0.97 24.67 8.50
CA SER A 153 -0.25 24.86 7.71
C SER A 153 -0.20 23.92 6.51
N ILE A 154 -1.19 23.04 6.38
CA ILE A 154 -1.22 22.04 5.30
C ILE A 154 -2.43 22.25 4.40
N SER A 155 -2.19 22.63 3.15
CA SER A 155 -3.21 22.87 2.11
C SER A 155 -3.11 21.83 0.98
N ASN A 156 -4.14 21.77 0.12
CA ASN A 156 -4.21 20.89 -1.06
C ASN A 156 -4.17 19.38 -0.72
N ARG A 157 -5.05 18.95 0.18
CA ARG A 157 -5.10 17.56 0.67
C ARG A 157 -5.77 16.56 -0.29
N GLU A 158 -6.36 17.05 -1.38
CA GLU A 158 -7.00 16.18 -2.37
C GLU A 158 -5.95 15.39 -3.14
N PHE A 159 -6.18 14.09 -3.28
CA PHE A 159 -5.29 13.18 -3.97
C PHE A 159 -6.06 12.26 -4.93
N ILE A 160 -5.32 11.70 -5.88
CA ILE A 160 -5.78 10.73 -6.86
C ILE A 160 -4.93 9.47 -6.69
N LEU A 161 -5.57 8.31 -6.66
CA LEU A 161 -4.91 7.00 -6.71
C LEU A 161 -4.68 6.60 -8.15
N GLY A 162 -3.45 6.24 -8.50
CA GLY A 162 -3.14 5.55 -9.75
C GLY A 162 -3.61 4.09 -9.74
N VAL A 163 -3.59 3.43 -10.90
CA VAL A 163 -3.69 1.96 -10.95
C VAL A 163 -2.41 1.39 -10.33
N PRO A 164 -2.47 0.43 -9.40
CA PRO A 164 -1.29 -0.26 -8.88
C PRO A 164 -0.41 -0.85 -9.99
N GLU A 165 0.90 -0.82 -9.80
CA GLU A 165 1.85 -1.53 -10.65
C GLU A 165 2.27 -2.83 -9.95
N ILE A 166 2.01 -3.97 -10.59
CA ILE A 166 2.38 -5.29 -10.06
C ILE A 166 3.80 -5.64 -10.55
N GLY A 167 4.76 -5.55 -9.62
CA GLY A 167 6.14 -5.97 -9.82
C GLY A 167 6.32 -7.50 -9.72
N ALA A 168 7.58 -7.93 -9.56
CA ALA A 168 7.88 -9.35 -9.35
C ALA A 168 7.52 -9.83 -7.94
N GLU A 169 7.94 -9.06 -6.92
CA GLU A 169 7.77 -9.36 -5.49
C GLU A 169 6.99 -8.27 -4.74
N GLU A 170 6.72 -7.14 -5.38
CA GLU A 170 6.10 -5.98 -4.75
C GLU A 170 4.99 -5.41 -5.63
N VAL A 171 3.99 -4.82 -4.99
CA VAL A 171 2.92 -4.05 -5.64
C VAL A 171 3.10 -2.57 -5.26
N TYR A 172 3.12 -1.69 -6.25
CA TYR A 172 3.33 -0.25 -6.04
C TYR A 172 2.04 0.54 -6.26
N GLN A 173 1.62 1.30 -5.25
CA GLN A 173 0.48 2.22 -5.33
C GLN A 173 0.95 3.67 -5.33
N LYS A 174 0.64 4.39 -6.42
CA LYS A 174 0.94 5.81 -6.56
C LYS A 174 -0.19 6.69 -6.05
N VAL A 175 0.14 7.69 -5.23
CA VAL A 175 -0.75 8.73 -4.72
C VAL A 175 -0.28 10.07 -5.25
N SER A 176 -1.09 10.73 -6.08
CA SER A 176 -0.74 12.00 -6.71
C SER A 176 -1.60 13.14 -6.17
N PHE A 177 -0.95 14.23 -5.77
CA PHE A 177 -1.61 15.46 -5.32
C PHE A 177 -1.63 16.47 -6.48
N ASN A 178 -2.84 16.87 -6.90
CA ASN A 178 -3.03 17.85 -7.95
C ASN A 178 -4.19 18.80 -7.60
N PRO A 179 -3.94 19.99 -7.02
CA PRO A 179 -2.61 20.61 -6.83
C PRO A 179 -1.70 19.91 -5.80
N PRO A 180 -0.37 20.15 -5.83
CA PRO A 180 0.56 19.53 -4.87
C PRO A 180 0.20 19.85 -3.43
N LEU A 181 0.41 18.87 -2.53
CA LEU A 181 0.24 19.05 -1.09
C LEU A 181 1.23 20.11 -0.61
N GLU A 182 0.72 21.19 -0.06
CA GLU A 182 1.52 22.33 0.41
C GLU A 182 1.72 22.24 1.92
N ILE A 183 2.97 22.32 2.36
CA ILE A 183 3.37 22.30 3.76
C ILE A 183 4.06 23.62 4.05
N LYS A 184 3.43 24.46 4.86
CA LYS A 184 3.86 25.83 5.11
C LYS A 184 4.16 26.09 6.58
N LYS A 185 5.21 26.86 6.84
CA LYS A 185 5.48 27.50 8.14
C LYS A 185 6.09 28.87 7.88
N ASP A 186 5.49 29.90 8.46
CA ASP A 186 5.87 31.30 8.20
C ASP A 186 5.87 31.59 6.69
N ASP A 187 6.99 32.04 6.12
CA ASP A 187 7.12 32.32 4.68
C ASP A 187 7.63 31.12 3.86
N TYR A 188 8.03 30.02 4.51
CA TYR A 188 8.57 28.85 3.83
C TYR A 188 7.47 27.87 3.42
N VAL A 189 7.53 27.40 2.17
CA VAL A 189 6.61 26.44 1.59
C VAL A 189 7.40 25.27 0.99
N ALA A 190 7.07 24.06 1.41
CA ALA A 190 7.46 22.83 0.74
C ALA A 190 6.24 22.21 0.05
N THR A 191 6.47 21.44 -1.02
CA THR A 191 5.41 20.75 -1.74
C THR A 191 5.71 19.26 -1.89
N VAL A 192 4.65 18.46 -1.86
CA VAL A 192 4.68 17.03 -2.18
C VAL A 192 3.72 16.78 -3.33
N ASN A 193 4.26 16.43 -4.50
CA ASN A 193 3.46 16.11 -5.68
C ASN A 193 2.95 14.67 -5.64
N GLU A 194 3.73 13.77 -5.06
CA GLU A 194 3.55 12.35 -5.21
C GLU A 194 4.17 11.57 -4.05
N VAL A 195 3.51 10.48 -3.69
CA VAL A 195 4.01 9.44 -2.78
C VAL A 195 3.74 8.10 -3.46
N VAL A 196 4.71 7.20 -3.43
CA VAL A 196 4.57 5.83 -3.92
C VAL A 196 4.70 4.91 -2.72
N ALA A 197 3.62 4.19 -2.42
CA ALA A 197 3.62 3.14 -1.42
C ALA A 197 3.91 1.80 -2.09
N SER A 198 4.58 0.89 -1.39
CA SER A 198 4.84 -0.47 -1.85
C SER A 198 4.38 -1.47 -0.80
N ALA A 199 3.85 -2.60 -1.24
CA ALA A 199 3.61 -3.78 -0.41
C ALA A 199 4.36 -4.99 -0.97
N ASN A 200 5.10 -5.72 -0.13
CA ASN A 200 5.70 -6.99 -0.49
C ASN A 200 4.59 -8.04 -0.67
N ALA A 201 4.39 -8.48 -1.91
CA ALA A 201 3.41 -9.47 -2.32
C ALA A 201 3.80 -10.05 -3.69
N PRO A 202 4.12 -11.34 -3.81
CA PRO A 202 4.55 -11.98 -5.06
C PRO A 202 3.38 -12.26 -6.01
N LEU A 203 2.46 -11.30 -6.22
CA LEU A 203 1.22 -11.50 -6.99
C LEU A 203 1.45 -11.96 -8.42
N LYS A 204 2.53 -11.49 -9.06
CA LYS A 204 2.90 -11.97 -10.40
C LYS A 204 3.20 -13.46 -10.41
N ARG A 205 3.90 -13.95 -9.38
CA ARG A 205 4.23 -15.37 -9.24
C ARG A 205 2.99 -16.19 -8.90
N VAL A 206 2.17 -15.71 -7.98
CA VAL A 206 0.88 -16.33 -7.61
C VAL A 206 -0.02 -16.49 -8.84
N GLN A 207 -0.16 -15.44 -9.65
CA GLN A 207 -0.96 -15.47 -10.87
C GLN A 207 -0.40 -16.47 -11.91
N ASN A 208 0.93 -16.54 -12.08
CA ASN A 208 1.54 -17.54 -12.96
C ASN A 208 1.25 -18.97 -12.48
N VAL A 209 1.34 -19.22 -11.17
CA VAL A 209 1.00 -20.55 -10.59
C VAL A 209 -0.48 -20.88 -10.81
N ALA A 210 -1.38 -19.91 -10.62
CA ALA A 210 -2.79 -20.09 -10.91
C ALA A 210 -3.05 -20.38 -12.40
N ALA A 211 -2.29 -19.75 -13.29
CA ALA A 211 -2.35 -20.00 -14.73
C ALA A 211 -1.88 -21.42 -15.05
N ASP A 212 -0.74 -21.86 -14.50
CA ASP A 212 -0.22 -23.22 -14.67
C ASP A 212 -1.23 -24.29 -14.21
N ILE A 213 -1.89 -24.08 -13.06
CA ILE A 213 -2.95 -24.97 -12.54
C ILE A 213 -4.12 -25.02 -13.53
N THR A 214 -4.58 -23.86 -13.98
CA THR A 214 -5.73 -23.72 -14.89
C THR A 214 -5.43 -24.36 -16.25
N GLU A 215 -4.27 -24.09 -16.84
CA GLU A 215 -3.86 -24.64 -18.14
C GLU A 215 -3.65 -26.16 -18.09
N CYS A 216 -3.08 -26.67 -17.00
CA CYS A 216 -2.99 -28.11 -16.74
C CYS A 216 -4.40 -28.73 -16.74
N TYR A 217 -5.34 -28.12 -16.04
CA TYR A 217 -6.73 -28.60 -15.97
C TYR A 217 -7.40 -28.64 -17.34
N MET A 218 -7.10 -27.67 -18.20
CA MET A 218 -7.58 -27.60 -19.58
C MET A 218 -6.98 -28.66 -20.51
N GLY A 219 -6.00 -29.46 -20.06
CA GLY A 219 -5.27 -30.40 -20.91
C GLY A 219 -4.41 -29.72 -21.97
N MET A 220 -4.09 -28.43 -21.80
CA MET A 220 -3.14 -27.73 -22.66
C MET A 220 -1.72 -28.20 -22.32
N SER A 221 -0.89 -28.44 -23.34
CA SER A 221 0.44 -29.04 -23.20
C SER A 221 1.30 -28.31 -22.16
N ILE A 222 1.67 -29.02 -21.12
CA ILE A 222 2.54 -28.50 -20.07
C ILE A 222 4.00 -28.65 -20.54
N PRO A 223 4.90 -27.68 -20.30
CA PRO A 223 6.30 -27.81 -20.65
C PRO A 223 6.90 -29.14 -20.18
N ASP A 224 7.81 -29.73 -20.97
CA ASP A 224 8.38 -31.09 -20.78
C ASP A 224 8.98 -31.38 -19.37
N ASN A 225 9.18 -30.34 -18.57
CA ASN A 225 9.75 -30.32 -17.22
C ASN A 225 8.71 -30.50 -16.09
N TYR A 226 7.42 -30.45 -16.39
CA TYR A 226 6.30 -30.52 -15.43
C TYR A 226 5.51 -31.84 -15.51
N ASN A 227 6.01 -32.81 -16.27
CA ASN A 227 5.36 -34.07 -16.65
C ASN A 227 4.95 -35.02 -15.51
N SER A 228 5.18 -34.70 -14.23
CA SER A 228 4.75 -35.54 -13.10
C SER A 228 3.52 -35.01 -12.33
N TYR A 229 2.98 -33.84 -12.69
CA TYR A 229 1.94 -33.18 -11.89
C TYR A 229 0.52 -33.31 -12.46
N CYS A 230 0.42 -33.48 -13.77
CA CYS A 230 -0.84 -33.65 -14.48
C CYS A 230 -0.84 -35.02 -15.14
N GLU A 231 -0.72 -36.07 -14.33
CA GLU A 231 -0.85 -37.44 -14.84
C GLU A 231 -2.31 -37.68 -15.21
N PHE A 232 -2.53 -37.76 -16.52
CA PHE A 232 -3.82 -38.01 -17.14
C PHE A 232 -4.11 -39.52 -17.12
N GLU A 233 -4.29 -40.13 -15.94
CA GLU A 233 -4.76 -41.53 -15.87
C GLU A 233 -6.29 -41.59 -15.92
N GLY A 234 -6.84 -41.59 -17.14
CA GLY A 234 -8.08 -42.31 -17.43
C GLY A 234 -9.42 -41.61 -17.25
N SER A 235 -9.49 -40.35 -16.79
CA SER A 235 -10.61 -39.37 -16.99
C SER A 235 -10.71 -38.29 -15.91
N MET A 236 -9.79 -38.21 -14.95
CA MET A 236 -9.81 -37.19 -13.89
C MET A 236 -8.39 -36.71 -13.62
N ILE A 237 -8.14 -35.41 -13.73
CA ILE A 237 -6.91 -34.79 -13.24
C ILE A 237 -7.04 -34.76 -11.72
N THR A 238 -6.51 -35.79 -11.05
CA THR A 238 -6.35 -35.72 -9.60
C THR A 238 -5.04 -35.02 -9.31
N PHE A 239 -5.11 -33.73 -8.98
CA PHE A 239 -4.08 -33.15 -8.13
C PHE A 239 -4.21 -33.86 -6.79
N ASN A 240 -3.46 -34.94 -6.63
CA ASN A 240 -3.35 -35.63 -5.36
C ASN A 240 -2.49 -34.75 -4.46
N ALA A 241 -3.03 -33.61 -4.03
CA ALA A 241 -2.38 -32.58 -3.22
C ALA A 241 -2.27 -33.08 -1.76
N GLY A 242 -1.71 -34.27 -1.56
CA GLY A 242 -1.24 -34.70 -0.26
C GLY A 242 0.01 -33.92 0.09
N TRP A 243 -0.13 -32.65 0.50
CA TRP A 243 0.97 -31.80 1.02
C TRP A 243 2.30 -32.01 0.29
N TYR A 244 2.28 -32.08 -1.05
CA TYR A 244 3.51 -32.27 -1.78
C TYR A 244 4.25 -30.95 -1.74
N GLY A 245 5.40 -30.95 -1.06
CA GLY A 245 6.42 -29.95 -1.27
C GLY A 245 6.72 -29.95 -2.76
N VAL A 246 6.18 -28.96 -3.46
CA VAL A 246 6.40 -28.80 -4.89
C VAL A 246 7.86 -28.40 -5.01
N ASP A 247 8.74 -29.38 -5.20
CA ASP A 247 10.18 -29.20 -5.43
C ASP A 247 10.47 -28.40 -6.72
N ILE A 248 9.43 -28.03 -7.49
CA ILE A 248 9.47 -27.07 -8.59
C ILE A 248 9.20 -25.63 -8.14
N LEU A 249 8.46 -25.42 -7.04
CA LEU A 249 8.35 -24.09 -6.45
C LEU A 249 9.62 -23.71 -5.70
N LYS A 250 10.28 -24.63 -4.96
CA LYS A 250 11.50 -24.35 -4.13
C LYS A 250 11.50 -23.01 -3.38
N ASP A 251 10.32 -22.44 -3.20
CA ASP A 251 10.10 -21.15 -2.60
C ASP A 251 9.37 -21.47 -1.33
N SER A 252 10.00 -21.16 -0.20
CA SER A 252 9.41 -21.35 1.12
C SER A 252 8.12 -20.55 1.31
N ASP A 253 7.88 -19.58 0.43
CA ASP A 253 6.95 -18.48 0.66
C ASP A 253 5.63 -18.65 -0.13
N ILE A 254 5.47 -19.74 -0.91
CA ILE A 254 4.21 -20.09 -1.58
C ILE A 254 3.82 -21.53 -1.28
N MET A 255 2.58 -21.74 -0.83
CA MET A 255 2.01 -23.07 -0.60
C MET A 255 0.75 -23.28 -1.44
N ILE A 256 0.62 -24.45 -2.07
CA ILE A 256 -0.59 -24.84 -2.79
C ILE A 256 -1.34 -25.86 -1.94
N GLY A 257 -2.64 -25.67 -1.78
CA GLY A 257 -3.53 -26.65 -1.13
C GLY A 257 -4.81 -26.89 -1.92
N ASN A 258 -5.53 -27.93 -1.51
CA ASN A 258 -6.86 -28.28 -2.04
C ASN A 258 -7.90 -28.06 -0.93
N MET A 259 -9.06 -27.51 -1.29
CA MET A 259 -10.17 -27.36 -0.35
C MET A 259 -10.97 -28.67 -0.29
N ASN A 260 -10.76 -29.47 0.77
CA ASN A 260 -11.43 -30.77 0.95
C ASN A 260 -12.97 -30.73 0.85
N ASN A 261 -13.58 -29.57 1.07
CA ASN A 261 -15.03 -29.40 1.12
C ASN A 261 -15.64 -28.87 -0.20
N CYS A 262 -14.81 -28.72 -1.24
CA CYS A 262 -15.23 -28.17 -2.51
C CYS A 262 -15.66 -29.23 -3.54
N ASN A 263 -15.56 -30.51 -3.20
CA ASN A 263 -15.80 -31.63 -4.11
C ASN A 263 -17.30 -31.83 -4.35
N THR A 264 -17.90 -30.98 -5.18
CA THR A 264 -19.10 -31.37 -5.93
C THR A 264 -18.66 -32.21 -7.14
N GLU A 265 -19.57 -32.93 -7.80
CA GLU A 265 -19.21 -33.85 -8.90
C GLU A 265 -18.49 -33.18 -10.09
N CYS A 266 -18.42 -31.84 -10.15
CA CYS A 266 -17.86 -31.10 -11.28
C CYS A 266 -16.90 -29.96 -10.93
N VAL A 267 -16.54 -29.76 -9.66
CA VAL A 267 -15.72 -28.61 -9.23
C VAL A 267 -14.52 -29.09 -8.44
N ASP A 268 -13.33 -28.65 -8.87
CA ASP A 268 -12.09 -28.77 -8.13
C ASP A 268 -11.64 -27.39 -7.63
N CYS A 269 -11.30 -27.29 -6.34
CA CYS A 269 -10.87 -26.04 -5.73
C CYS A 269 -9.46 -26.13 -5.18
N TYR A 270 -8.64 -25.18 -5.58
CA TYR A 270 -7.28 -24.98 -5.10
C TYR A 270 -7.15 -23.60 -4.47
N PHE A 271 -6.18 -23.47 -3.57
CA PHE A 271 -5.74 -22.17 -3.09
C PHE A 271 -4.21 -22.11 -3.13
N ILE A 272 -3.71 -20.90 -3.35
CA ILE A 272 -2.29 -20.56 -3.32
C ILE A 272 -2.11 -19.61 -2.14
N ARG A 273 -1.44 -20.05 -1.07
CA ARG A 273 -1.06 -19.19 0.05
C ARG A 273 0.24 -18.51 -0.22
N PHE A 274 0.33 -17.25 0.17
CA PHE A 274 1.52 -16.43 0.03
C PHE A 274 1.53 -15.33 1.07
N ASP A 275 2.72 -14.81 1.38
CA ASP A 275 2.87 -13.72 2.32
C ASP A 275 2.61 -12.35 1.66
N VAL A 276 1.92 -11.48 2.40
CA VAL A 276 1.71 -10.07 2.09
C VAL A 276 2.14 -9.26 3.31
N GLU A 277 3.33 -8.67 3.25
CA GLU A 277 3.99 -8.07 4.42
C GLU A 277 4.10 -9.06 5.61
N GLU A 278 3.36 -8.84 6.69
CA GLU A 278 3.30 -9.69 7.88
C GLU A 278 2.03 -10.57 7.94
N PHE A 279 1.21 -10.53 6.89
CA PHE A 279 -0.06 -11.24 6.79
C PHE A 279 0.01 -12.38 5.77
N GLU A 280 -0.79 -13.41 5.98
CA GLU A 280 -0.98 -14.50 5.02
C GLU A 280 -2.19 -14.19 4.13
N ALA A 281 -1.99 -14.25 2.82
CA ALA A 281 -3.05 -14.13 1.82
C ALA A 281 -3.29 -15.48 1.13
N GLU A 282 -4.48 -15.64 0.55
CA GLU A 282 -4.85 -16.82 -0.23
C GLU A 282 -5.38 -16.36 -1.59
N PHE A 283 -4.92 -17.00 -2.65
CA PHE A 283 -5.46 -16.84 -4.00
C PHE A 283 -6.23 -18.09 -4.39
N ASN A 284 -7.54 -17.95 -4.58
CA ASN A 284 -8.42 -19.09 -4.87
C ASN A 284 -8.48 -19.37 -6.37
N VAL A 285 -8.37 -20.66 -6.72
CA VAL A 285 -8.43 -21.16 -8.09
C VAL A 285 -9.53 -22.21 -8.15
N LEU A 286 -10.68 -21.84 -8.74
CA LEU A 286 -11.85 -22.70 -8.87
C LEU A 286 -11.98 -23.20 -10.30
N LEU A 287 -11.98 -24.53 -10.48
CA LEU A 287 -11.99 -25.19 -11.78
C LEU A 287 -13.28 -25.98 -11.92
N LYS A 288 -14.10 -25.63 -12.91
CA LYS A 288 -15.41 -26.25 -13.12
C LYS A 288 -15.54 -26.86 -14.52
N GLU A 289 -15.89 -28.15 -14.59
CA GLU A 289 -15.94 -28.92 -15.85
C GLU A 289 -17.36 -29.11 -16.43
N CYS A 290 -18.41 -29.03 -15.61
CA CYS A 290 -19.80 -29.04 -16.04
C CYS A 290 -20.48 -27.67 -15.84
#